data_AF-A0A378U7M2-F1
#
_entry.id   AF-A0A378U7M2-F1
#
_cell.length_a   1.000
_cell.length_b   1.000
_cell.length_c   1.000
_cell.angle_alpha   90.00
_cell.angle_beta   90.00
_cell.angle_gamma   90.00
#
_symmetry.space_group_name_H-M   'P 1'
#
loop_
_entity.id
_entity.type
_entity.pdbx_description
1 polymer ?
#
loop_
_entity_poly.entity_id
_entity_poly.type
_entity_poly.pdbx_seq_one_letter_code
_entity_poly.pdbx_strand_id
1 'polypeptide(L)'
;MNRGVAIAGVALSDVGRVDDKSPYELIAQASRRALADAGLTPADVDGLASTGQGTLPPVDVGEYLGLRPSWIDSTAVGGASWEVMAAHAADAIAAGHADVVLLTYGSTARADLRKGLREPASTGVPAGRCSGRHPTGTL
;
A
#
# COMPACT_ATOMS: atom_id res chain seq x y z
N MET A 1 -11.41 20.17 -20.11
CA MET A 1 -11.24 20.82 -18.79
C MET A 1 -10.24 19.97 -18.04
N ASN A 2 -9.06 20.49 -17.69
CA ASN A 2 -8.07 19.73 -16.93
C ASN A 2 -8.35 19.93 -15.44
N ARG A 3 -8.83 18.91 -14.73
CA ARG A 3 -9.07 19.02 -13.28
C ARG A 3 -7.72 19.00 -12.57
N GLY A 4 -7.50 19.95 -11.67
CA GLY A 4 -6.30 19.93 -10.82
C GLY A 4 -6.41 18.83 -9.78
N VAL A 5 -5.30 18.14 -9.51
CA VAL A 5 -5.21 17.06 -8.51
C VAL A 5 -4.26 17.49 -7.40
N ALA A 6 -4.60 17.18 -6.16
CA ALA A 6 -3.77 17.45 -5.00
C ALA A 6 -3.90 16.32 -3.97
N ILE A 7 -2.87 16.15 -3.14
CA ILE A 7 -2.94 15.29 -1.96
C ILE A 7 -3.55 16.13 -0.83
N ALA A 8 -4.77 15.79 -0.42
CA ALA A 8 -5.52 16.56 0.57
C ALA A 8 -5.21 16.18 2.03
N GLY A 9 -4.75 14.95 2.27
CA GLY A 9 -4.40 14.50 3.63
C GLY A 9 -3.53 13.24 3.61
N VAL A 10 -2.72 13.10 4.67
CA VAL A 10 -1.80 11.97 4.85
C VAL A 10 -1.77 11.55 6.30
N ALA A 11 -1.68 10.24 6.54
CA ALA A 11 -1.50 9.75 7.90
C ALA A 11 -0.85 8.37 7.93
N LEU A 12 -0.28 8.06 9.08
CA LEU A 12 0.18 6.72 9.43
C LEU A 12 -0.76 6.11 10.48
N SER A 13 -0.85 4.79 10.44
CA SER A 13 -1.31 4.01 11.59
C SER A 13 -0.27 4.03 12.71
N ASP A 14 -0.52 3.33 13.79
CA ASP A 14 0.49 3.11 14.82
C ASP A 14 1.68 2.38 14.19
N VAL A 15 2.88 2.93 14.36
CA VAL A 15 4.12 2.43 13.75
C VAL A 15 5.07 1.86 14.81
N GLY A 16 5.91 0.92 14.39
CA GLY A 16 6.92 0.31 15.26
C GLY A 16 6.49 -1.05 15.78
N ARG A 17 6.23 -1.15 17.10
CA ARG A 17 5.83 -2.41 17.74
C ARG A 17 4.32 -2.42 17.96
N VAL A 18 3.61 -3.09 17.06
CA VAL A 18 2.16 -3.28 17.13
C VAL A 18 1.89 -4.78 17.02
N ASP A 19 1.66 -5.41 18.17
CA ASP A 19 1.55 -6.87 18.30
C ASP A 19 0.10 -7.36 18.37
N ASP A 20 -0.80 -6.41 18.60
CA ASP A 20 -2.21 -6.52 18.97
C ASP A 20 -3.18 -6.17 17.83
N LYS A 21 -2.68 -5.67 16.69
CA LYS A 21 -3.50 -5.28 15.54
C LYS A 21 -3.22 -6.14 14.32
N SER A 22 -4.25 -6.39 13.53
CA SER A 22 -4.20 -6.96 12.19
C SER A 22 -3.81 -5.91 11.13
N PRO A 23 -3.36 -6.33 9.94
CA PRO A 23 -3.12 -5.41 8.83
C PRO A 23 -4.34 -4.56 8.46
N TYR A 24 -5.54 -5.14 8.52
CA TYR A 24 -6.80 -4.44 8.24
C TYR A 24 -7.10 -3.35 9.27
N GLU A 25 -6.86 -3.61 10.57
CA GLU A 25 -7.01 -2.60 11.62
C GLU A 25 -6.01 -1.45 11.45
N LEU A 26 -4.78 -1.76 11.03
CA LEU A 26 -3.78 -0.74 10.69
C LEU A 26 -4.21 0.08 9.48
N ILE A 27 -4.72 -0.56 8.41
CA ILE A 27 -5.28 0.14 7.26
C ILE A 27 -6.41 1.07 7.70
N ALA A 28 -7.41 0.58 8.43
CA ALA A 28 -8.52 1.41 8.86
C ALA A 28 -8.12 2.57 9.77
N GLN A 29 -7.12 2.36 10.63
CA GLN A 29 -6.57 3.42 11.46
C GLN A 29 -5.88 4.50 10.62
N ALA A 30 -5.02 4.12 9.67
CA ALA A 30 -4.35 5.06 8.76
C ALA A 30 -5.36 5.81 7.88
N SER A 31 -6.29 5.09 7.25
CA SER A 31 -7.34 5.64 6.39
C SER A 31 -8.19 6.67 7.12
N ARG A 32 -8.69 6.35 8.31
CA ARG A 32 -9.49 7.29 9.11
C ARG A 32 -8.72 8.56 9.48
N ARG A 33 -7.44 8.44 9.82
CA ARG A 33 -6.59 9.58 10.17
C ARG A 33 -6.29 10.44 8.94
N ALA A 34 -6.03 9.83 7.78
CA ALA A 34 -5.77 10.55 6.53
C ALA A 34 -7.01 11.30 6.05
N LEU A 35 -8.19 10.69 6.15
CA LEU A 35 -9.46 11.37 5.86
C LEU A 35 -9.72 12.52 6.82
N ALA A 36 -9.46 12.34 8.12
CA ALA A 36 -9.58 13.41 9.10
C ALA A 36 -8.61 14.58 8.85
N ASP A 37 -7.37 14.29 8.43
CA ASP A 37 -6.37 15.30 8.03
C ASP A 37 -6.84 16.11 6.81
N ALA A 38 -7.52 15.46 5.86
CA ALA A 38 -8.15 16.10 4.71
C ALA A 38 -9.49 16.81 5.02
N GLY A 39 -10.04 16.66 6.23
CA GLY A 39 -11.39 17.13 6.56
C GLY A 39 -12.52 16.36 5.86
N LEU A 40 -12.26 15.13 5.42
CA LEU A 40 -13.17 14.25 4.70
C LEU A 40 -13.69 13.12 5.57
N THR A 41 -14.72 12.44 5.08
CA THR A 41 -15.33 11.26 5.67
C THR A 41 -15.20 10.06 4.73
N PRO A 42 -15.38 8.81 5.22
CA PRO A 42 -15.40 7.65 4.35
C PRO A 42 -16.48 7.69 3.25
N ALA A 43 -17.55 8.48 3.45
CA ALA A 43 -18.62 8.64 2.46
C ALA A 43 -18.19 9.48 1.25
N ASP A 44 -17.14 10.28 1.38
CA ASP A 44 -16.61 11.11 0.29
C ASP A 44 -15.72 10.30 -0.66
N VAL A 45 -15.24 9.13 -0.24
CA VAL A 45 -14.29 8.31 -1.00
C VAL A 45 -15.00 7.49 -2.07
N ASP A 46 -14.73 7.80 -3.33
CA ASP A 46 -15.25 7.10 -4.51
C ASP A 46 -14.17 6.34 -5.30
N GLY A 47 -12.90 6.48 -4.92
CA GLY A 47 -11.79 5.71 -5.46
C GLY A 47 -10.98 4.99 -4.39
N LEU A 48 -10.52 3.76 -4.67
CA LEU A 48 -9.69 2.98 -3.76
C LEU A 48 -8.51 2.33 -4.48
N ALA A 49 -7.31 2.63 -4.01
CA ALA A 49 -6.07 1.98 -4.45
C ALA A 49 -5.42 1.24 -3.28
N SER A 50 -5.20 -0.06 -3.44
CA SER A 50 -4.60 -0.91 -2.41
C SER A 50 -3.97 -2.13 -3.02
N THR A 51 -2.85 -2.59 -2.45
CA THR A 51 -2.19 -3.82 -2.89
C THR A 51 -1.55 -4.57 -1.73
N GLY A 52 -1.46 -5.90 -1.88
CA GLY A 52 -0.70 -6.78 -0.98
C GLY A 52 -1.41 -7.26 0.30
N GLN A 53 -2.66 -6.88 0.56
CA GLN A 53 -3.48 -7.42 1.66
C GLN A 53 -4.63 -8.26 1.12
N GLY A 54 -4.94 -9.41 1.74
CA GLY A 54 -6.08 -10.24 1.33
C GLY A 54 -5.88 -11.01 0.02
N THR A 55 -6.97 -11.58 -0.49
CA THR A 55 -7.04 -12.32 -1.76
C THR A 55 -7.39 -11.39 -2.93
N LEU A 56 -8.24 -10.40 -2.67
CA LEU A 56 -8.67 -9.40 -3.64
C LEU A 56 -8.39 -8.01 -3.03
N PRO A 57 -7.16 -7.48 -3.14
CA PRO A 57 -6.68 -6.48 -2.20
C PRO A 57 -7.53 -5.21 -2.04
N PRO A 58 -7.90 -4.48 -3.10
CA PRO A 58 -8.76 -3.33 -2.92
C PRO A 58 -10.22 -3.71 -2.60
N VAL A 59 -10.69 -4.90 -2.98
CA VAL A 59 -12.06 -5.36 -2.68
C VAL A 59 -12.20 -5.68 -1.19
N ASP A 60 -11.30 -6.52 -0.67
CA ASP A 60 -11.30 -6.94 0.74
C ASP A 60 -11.11 -5.72 1.67
N VAL A 61 -10.22 -4.80 1.29
CA VAL A 61 -10.02 -3.55 2.03
C VAL A 61 -11.25 -2.65 1.94
N GLY A 62 -11.86 -2.52 0.76
CA GLY A 62 -13.07 -1.72 0.56
C GLY A 62 -14.23 -2.24 1.42
N GLU A 63 -14.42 -3.55 1.48
CA GLU A 63 -15.42 -4.19 2.33
C GLU A 63 -15.14 -3.92 3.82
N TYR A 64 -13.90 -4.13 4.27
CA TYR A 64 -13.51 -3.89 5.66
C TYR A 64 -13.72 -2.43 6.10
N LEU A 65 -13.44 -1.47 5.21
CA LEU A 65 -13.62 -0.04 5.47
C LEU A 65 -15.06 0.44 5.28
N GLY A 66 -15.96 -0.40 4.75
CA GLY A 66 -17.33 -0.03 4.42
C GLY A 66 -17.46 0.92 3.23
N LEU A 67 -16.46 0.97 2.34
CA LEU A 67 -16.42 1.84 1.17
C LEU A 67 -17.20 1.25 0.00
N ARG A 68 -17.63 2.12 -0.92
CA ARG A 68 -18.32 1.75 -2.16
C ARG A 68 -17.71 2.50 -3.36
N PRO A 69 -16.42 2.26 -3.68
CA PRO A 69 -15.73 3.01 -4.72
C PRO A 69 -16.25 2.65 -6.12
N SER A 70 -16.33 3.65 -7.01
CA SER A 70 -16.56 3.48 -8.45
C SER A 70 -15.26 3.22 -9.22
N TRP A 71 -14.12 3.59 -8.64
CA TRP A 71 -12.79 3.37 -9.22
C TRP A 71 -11.91 2.53 -8.29
N ILE A 72 -11.25 1.51 -8.83
CA ILE A 72 -10.38 0.61 -8.08
C ILE A 72 -9.05 0.41 -8.81
N ASP A 73 -7.94 0.43 -8.07
CA ASP A 73 -6.62 0.03 -8.55
C ASP A 73 -5.92 -0.92 -7.57
N SER A 74 -5.28 -1.95 -8.11
CA SER A 74 -4.49 -2.94 -7.38
C SER A 74 -3.07 -3.11 -7.94
N THR A 75 -2.62 -2.18 -8.79
CA THR A 75 -1.34 -2.26 -9.49
C THR A 75 -0.20 -2.53 -8.52
N ALA A 76 0.55 -3.61 -8.78
CA ALA A 76 1.64 -4.08 -7.93
C ALA A 76 2.95 -4.12 -8.72
N VAL A 77 3.82 -3.15 -8.49
CA VAL A 77 5.18 -3.08 -9.06
C VAL A 77 6.27 -3.18 -7.97
N GLY A 78 5.90 -3.73 -6.80
CA GLY A 78 6.77 -3.83 -5.64
C GLY A 78 6.82 -2.52 -4.86
N GLY A 79 8.01 -2.06 -4.48
CA GLY A 79 8.19 -0.85 -3.66
C GLY A 79 7.65 0.42 -4.30
N ALA A 80 7.62 0.50 -5.64
CA ALA A 80 7.17 1.66 -6.41
C ALA A 80 5.65 1.70 -6.67
N SER A 81 4.88 0.79 -6.05
CA SER A 81 3.44 0.66 -6.34
C SER A 81 2.66 1.90 -5.96
N TRP A 82 3.11 2.65 -4.94
CA TRP A 82 2.42 3.82 -4.43
C TRP A 82 2.51 5.00 -5.40
N GLU A 83 3.67 5.20 -6.01
CA GLU A 83 3.91 6.23 -7.03
C GLU A 83 3.11 5.92 -8.30
N VAL A 84 3.06 4.66 -8.71
CA VAL A 84 2.27 4.22 -9.87
C VAL A 84 0.76 4.40 -9.61
N MET A 85 0.26 3.93 -8.47
CA MET A 85 -1.15 4.11 -8.11
C MET A 85 -1.51 5.59 -7.93
N ALA A 86 -0.60 6.43 -7.42
CA ALA A 86 -0.82 7.87 -7.32
C ALA A 86 -0.94 8.53 -8.70
N ALA A 87 -0.13 8.11 -9.67
CA ALA A 87 -0.24 8.58 -11.05
C ALA A 87 -1.59 8.15 -11.68
N HIS A 88 -1.99 6.89 -11.51
CA HIS A 88 -3.29 6.41 -12.00
C HIS A 88 -4.47 7.13 -11.35
N ALA A 89 -4.39 7.40 -10.04
CA ALA A 89 -5.41 8.16 -9.33
C ALA A 89 -5.53 9.59 -9.86
N ALA A 90 -4.40 10.24 -10.15
CA ALA A 90 -4.40 11.57 -10.74
C ALA A 90 -5.03 11.58 -12.14
N ASP A 91 -4.70 10.59 -12.97
CA ASP A 91 -5.30 10.43 -14.30
C ASP A 91 -6.82 10.15 -14.20
N ALA A 92 -7.24 9.31 -13.25
CA ALA A 92 -8.64 9.00 -13.01
C ALA A 92 -9.44 10.24 -12.56
N ILE A 93 -8.88 11.06 -11.66
CA ILE A 93 -9.52 12.31 -11.22
C ILE A 93 -9.58 13.31 -12.37
N ALA A 94 -8.48 13.47 -13.12
CA ALA A 94 -8.41 14.34 -14.30
C ALA A 94 -9.42 13.95 -15.39
N ALA A 95 -9.63 12.65 -15.59
CA ALA A 95 -10.61 12.10 -16.53
C ALA A 95 -12.06 12.13 -16.00
N GLY A 96 -12.28 12.41 -14.72
CA GLY A 96 -13.61 12.43 -14.10
C GLY A 96 -14.17 11.04 -13.78
N HIS A 97 -13.31 10.04 -13.57
CA HIS A 97 -13.69 8.69 -13.14
C HIS A 97 -13.83 8.56 -11.62
N ALA A 98 -13.20 9.46 -10.87
CA ALA A 98 -13.28 9.58 -9.42
C ALA A 98 -13.06 11.04 -8.99
N ASP A 99 -13.48 11.37 -7.78
CA ASP A 99 -13.29 12.68 -7.16
C ASP A 99 -12.34 12.62 -5.95
N VAL A 100 -12.43 11.54 -5.16
CA VAL A 100 -11.64 11.32 -3.94
C VAL A 100 -11.13 9.90 -3.93
N VAL A 101 -9.84 9.76 -4.22
CA VAL A 101 -9.16 8.47 -4.24
C VAL A 101 -8.36 8.27 -2.96
N LEU A 102 -8.60 7.15 -2.28
CA LEU A 102 -7.87 6.74 -1.09
C LEU A 102 -6.83 5.68 -1.45
N LEU A 103 -5.55 5.97 -1.21
CA LEU A 103 -4.45 5.00 -1.30
C LEU A 103 -4.17 4.44 0.09
N THR A 104 -4.21 3.12 0.27
CA THR A 104 -4.05 2.50 1.60
C THR A 104 -3.05 1.35 1.61
N TYR A 105 -2.37 1.23 2.74
CA TYR A 105 -1.49 0.11 3.03
C TYR A 105 -1.41 -0.13 4.54
N GLY A 106 -1.22 -1.39 4.91
CA GLY A 106 -0.90 -1.80 6.27
C GLY A 106 -0.26 -3.16 6.27
N SER A 107 0.63 -3.42 7.22
CA SER A 107 1.37 -4.68 7.30
C SER A 107 1.82 -4.95 8.72
N THR A 108 1.70 -6.21 9.12
CA THR A 108 2.19 -6.75 10.39
C THR A 108 3.46 -7.58 10.20
N ALA A 109 4.16 -7.45 9.07
CA ALA A 109 5.29 -8.31 8.71
C ALA A 109 6.32 -8.49 9.83
N ARG A 110 6.64 -7.43 10.57
CA ARG A 110 7.53 -7.51 11.75
C ARG A 110 6.97 -8.43 12.85
N ALA A 111 5.71 -8.28 13.21
CA ALA A 111 5.06 -9.10 14.23
C ALA A 111 4.90 -10.55 13.76
N ASP A 112 4.60 -10.75 12.47
CA ASP A 112 4.40 -12.08 11.87
C ASP A 112 5.69 -12.89 11.81
N LEU A 113 6.82 -12.24 11.48
CA LEU A 113 8.15 -12.86 11.53
C LEU A 113 8.46 -13.42 12.93
N ARG A 114 8.09 -12.69 13.99
CA ARG A 114 8.29 -13.16 15.37
C ARG A 114 7.33 -14.29 15.74
N LYS A 115 6.08 -14.22 15.28
CA LYS A 115 5.06 -15.26 15.53
C LYS A 115 5.31 -16.53 14.70
N GLY A 116 6.32 -16.56 13.82
CA GLY A 116 6.60 -17.68 12.92
C GLY A 116 5.55 -17.84 11.81
N LEU A 117 4.71 -16.83 11.59
CA LEU A 117 3.61 -16.84 10.62
C LEU A 117 4.06 -16.39 9.23
N ARG A 118 5.28 -15.87 9.12
CA ARG A 118 5.88 -15.40 7.87
C ARG A 118 7.32 -15.86 7.82
N GLU A 119 7.72 -16.50 6.73
CA GLU A 119 9.13 -16.84 6.54
C GLU A 119 9.94 -15.55 6.28
N PRO A 120 11.13 -15.39 6.89
CA PRO A 120 12.02 -14.29 6.52
C PRO A 120 12.40 -14.41 5.05
N ALA A 121 12.31 -13.31 4.31
CA ALA A 121 12.57 -13.24 2.87
C ALA A 121 13.99 -13.70 2.45
N SER A 122 14.88 -14.01 3.40
CA SER A 122 16.26 -14.42 3.17
C SER A 122 16.52 -15.92 3.13
N THR A 123 15.52 -16.80 3.27
CA THR A 123 15.79 -18.26 3.34
C THR A 123 15.70 -19.00 2.01
N GLY A 124 15.40 -18.31 0.90
CA GLY A 124 15.19 -18.94 -0.42
C GLY A 124 16.38 -18.93 -1.38
N VAL A 125 17.46 -18.19 -1.09
CA VAL A 125 18.67 -18.19 -1.93
C VAL A 125 19.80 -18.80 -1.11
N PRO A 126 20.29 -20.01 -1.43
CA PRO A 126 21.54 -20.47 -0.81
C PRO A 126 22.59 -19.41 -1.13
N ALA A 127 23.25 -18.90 -0.09
CA ALA A 127 24.40 -18.02 -0.24
C ALA A 127 25.49 -18.79 -0.99
N GLY A 128 25.42 -18.78 -2.32
CA GLY A 128 26.50 -19.17 -3.18
C GLY A 128 27.65 -18.26 -2.78
N ARG A 129 28.67 -18.83 -2.14
CA ARG A 129 29.92 -18.13 -1.89
C ARG A 129 30.37 -17.58 -3.24
N CYS A 130 30.31 -16.27 -3.43
CA CYS A 130 31.06 -15.61 -4.49
C CYS A 130 32.55 -15.73 -4.15
N SER A 131 33.12 -16.93 -4.32
CA SER A 131 34.57 -17.12 -4.41
C SER A 131 35.01 -16.88 -5.84
N GLY A 132 34.69 -15.70 -6.38
CA GLY A 132 35.23 -15.22 -7.63
C GLY A 132 36.56 -14.52 -7.35
N ARG A 133 37.63 -15.28 -7.13
CA ARG A 133 38.99 -14.75 -7.19
C ARG A 133 39.23 -14.40 -8.65
N HIS A 134 39.10 -13.12 -8.99
CA HIS A 134 39.42 -12.59 -10.32
C HIS A 134 40.93 -12.78 -10.54
N PRO A 135 41.39 -13.60 -11.52
CA PRO A 135 42.77 -13.53 -11.93
C PRO A 135 42.91 -12.26 -12.78
N THR A 136 43.55 -11.24 -12.23
CA THR A 136 44.17 -10.18 -13.03
C THR A 136 45.16 -10.85 -14.00
N GLY A 137 44.71 -11.04 -15.25
CA GLY A 137 45.52 -11.47 -16.36
C GLY A 137 45.95 -10.25 -17.17
N THR A 138 47.25 -9.99 -17.14
CA THR A 138 47.96 -9.05 -18.01
C THR A 138 47.98 -9.56 -19.45
N LEU A 139 47.36 -8.80 -20.36
CA LEU A 139 47.89 -8.29 -21.65
C LEU A 139 46.74 -7.68 -22.47
#